data_AF-A0A945E287-F1
#
_entry.id   AF-A0A945E287-F1
#
_cell.length_a   1.000
_cell.length_b   1.000
_cell.length_c   1.000
_cell.angle_alpha   90.00
_cell.angle_beta   90.00
_cell.angle_gamma   90.00
#
_symmetry.space_group_name_H-M   'P 1'
#
loop_
_entity.id
_entity.type
_entity.pdbx_description
1 polymer ?
#
loop_
_entity_poly.entity_id
_entity_poly.type
_entity_poly.pdbx_seq_one_letter_code
_entity_poly.pdbx_strand_id
1 'polypeptide(L)'
;MKYKDVINLLVIGIGPHSKRVYLPAIKKLSSKHKVKIVYGLELLEKKNHVSEFLEKNNYSFPVLYIKGFDKNRSLPTSLKNKLNKLVSDEKIDGVIIATEPMVHKQYALWALQQGLNILMDKPITVRKDVVSDLKQAKGIEKDFLLLENKYLELQKKKETIFSVNVQRRYHFGIIKVLDLIKEITEKYNVPVTSIQSTHADGQWYFPIEILERKYHSLNDGYGKCSHSGYHFFDLVTQIYKAGSVEGKNGDNAEIYSSFIQPDGWLSNISEKDYISYFGNEYKKYSKNINQKEFKQFFKNYGELDALSSIRINKEETAVCNISINLLHNSFSQRTWLEQGEDLYKGNGRVKQEHHIIQQGPFQSIHIHAYQEKDDHSVTTTDDYKIGGANHFEIHVFRNLGAFSNKKTDTINRQSFKIYDLKEINGSRYLDDSQLTHEFVKQHVVEEFIEFIEGKRNKNSLISNIDSHNLSVKIMSSIYQSHIKRAENKAPIINISLK
;
A
#
# COMPACT_ATOMS: atom_id res chain seq x y z
N MET A 1 -14.41 -17.51 24.69
CA MET A 1 -14.38 -17.97 23.28
C MET A 1 -14.09 -19.46 23.27
N LYS A 2 -14.86 -20.28 22.54
CA LYS A 2 -14.45 -21.67 22.28
C LYS A 2 -13.34 -21.63 21.23
N TYR A 3 -12.18 -22.20 21.56
CA TYR A 3 -11.08 -22.35 20.60
C TYR A 3 -11.55 -23.14 19.39
N LYS A 4 -11.24 -22.65 18.19
CA LYS A 4 -11.63 -23.32 16.95
C LYS A 4 -10.63 -24.41 16.61
N ASP A 5 -11.12 -25.59 16.24
CA ASP A 5 -10.26 -26.73 15.92
C ASP A 5 -9.49 -26.55 14.61
N VAL A 6 -10.10 -26.02 13.54
CA VAL A 6 -9.40 -25.72 12.28
C VAL A 6 -10.02 -24.46 11.66
N ILE A 7 -9.17 -23.56 11.17
CA ILE A 7 -9.55 -22.37 10.41
C ILE A 7 -9.54 -22.71 8.92
N ASN A 8 -10.72 -22.58 8.30
CA ASN A 8 -10.90 -22.81 6.87
C ASN A 8 -10.93 -21.47 6.12
N LEU A 9 -9.96 -21.28 5.22
CA LEU A 9 -9.80 -20.06 4.44
C LEU A 9 -10.20 -20.26 2.97
N LEU A 10 -10.87 -19.24 2.42
CA LEU A 10 -11.09 -19.05 0.99
C LEU A 10 -10.12 -17.99 0.47
N VAL A 11 -9.39 -18.27 -0.61
CA VAL A 11 -8.55 -17.26 -1.29
C VAL A 11 -9.21 -16.83 -2.59
N ILE A 12 -9.54 -15.54 -2.71
CA ILE A 12 -10.12 -14.93 -3.90
C ILE A 12 -9.05 -14.13 -4.63
N GLY A 13 -8.64 -14.60 -5.81
CA GLY A 13 -7.51 -14.08 -6.56
C GLY A 13 -6.21 -14.82 -6.18
N ILE A 14 -5.67 -15.60 -7.13
CA ILE A 14 -4.40 -16.33 -7.02
C ILE A 14 -3.38 -15.66 -7.95
N GLY A 15 -3.33 -14.32 -7.88
CA GLY A 15 -2.41 -13.49 -8.63
C GLY A 15 -1.00 -13.42 -8.01
N PRO A 16 -0.13 -12.56 -8.57
CA PRO A 16 1.26 -12.42 -8.11
C PRO A 16 1.41 -12.07 -6.62
N HIS A 17 0.44 -11.37 -6.01
CA HIS A 17 0.51 -11.07 -4.58
C HIS A 17 0.22 -12.32 -3.73
N SER A 18 -0.90 -13.00 -3.97
CA SER A 18 -1.23 -14.27 -3.28
C SER A 18 -0.14 -15.33 -3.39
N LYS A 19 0.43 -15.50 -4.58
CA LYS A 19 1.52 -16.46 -4.84
C LYS A 19 2.79 -16.16 -4.05
N ARG A 20 3.11 -14.88 -3.86
CA ARG A 20 4.31 -14.44 -3.12
C ARG A 20 4.09 -14.28 -1.61
N VAL A 21 2.84 -14.06 -1.19
CA VAL A 21 2.53 -13.61 0.17
C VAL A 21 1.62 -14.58 0.89
N TYR A 22 0.36 -14.67 0.47
CA TYR A 22 -0.66 -15.38 1.25
C TYR A 22 -0.46 -16.89 1.27
N LEU A 23 -0.26 -17.53 0.10
CA LEU A 23 -0.10 -18.98 0.04
C LEU A 23 1.15 -19.46 0.79
N PRO A 24 2.34 -18.85 0.60
CA PRO A 24 3.53 -19.22 1.36
C PRO A 24 3.39 -18.95 2.86
N ALA A 25 2.81 -17.81 3.25
CA ALA A 25 2.61 -17.47 4.66
C ALA A 25 1.68 -18.49 5.34
N ILE A 26 0.55 -18.84 4.73
CA ILE A 26 -0.37 -19.85 5.29
C ILE A 26 0.31 -21.22 5.38
N LYS A 27 1.05 -21.64 4.35
CA LYS A 27 1.80 -22.91 4.39
C LYS A 27 2.77 -22.94 5.57
N LYS A 28 3.53 -21.87 5.79
CA LYS A 28 4.45 -21.75 6.93
C LYS A 28 3.70 -21.75 8.27
N LEU A 29 2.63 -20.95 8.37
CA LEU A 29 1.83 -20.80 9.60
C LEU A 29 1.02 -22.06 9.95
N SER A 30 0.73 -22.93 8.99
CA SER A 30 0.03 -24.22 9.25
C SER A 30 0.81 -25.17 10.18
N SER A 31 2.11 -24.95 10.37
CA SER A 31 2.93 -25.66 11.37
C SER A 31 2.69 -25.20 12.81
N LYS A 32 2.19 -23.96 13.00
CA LYS A 32 1.97 -23.32 14.31
C LYS A 32 0.48 -23.15 14.64
N HIS A 33 -0.34 -23.01 13.62
CA HIS A 33 -1.77 -22.72 13.70
C HIS A 33 -2.55 -23.82 12.98
N LYS A 34 -3.74 -24.15 13.47
CA LYS A 34 -4.60 -25.11 12.78
C LYS A 34 -5.37 -24.38 11.68
N VAL A 35 -4.69 -24.06 10.58
CA VAL A 35 -5.23 -23.28 9.45
C VAL A 35 -5.00 -24.01 8.13
N LYS A 36 -6.00 -23.95 7.23
CA LYS A 36 -5.87 -24.46 5.86
C LYS A 36 -6.64 -23.61 4.86
N ILE A 37 -6.17 -23.61 3.63
CA ILE A 37 -6.93 -23.13 2.47
C ILE A 37 -7.77 -24.30 1.99
N VAL A 38 -9.09 -24.13 1.95
CA VAL A 38 -10.01 -25.19 1.51
C VAL A 38 -10.49 -24.96 0.08
N TYR A 39 -10.44 -23.72 -0.40
CA TYR A 39 -10.84 -23.38 -1.76
C TYR A 39 -10.14 -22.11 -2.26
N GLY A 40 -9.92 -22.05 -3.57
CA GLY A 40 -9.48 -20.85 -4.28
C GLY A 40 -10.54 -20.35 -5.27
N LEU A 41 -10.55 -19.06 -5.58
CA LEU A 41 -11.31 -18.50 -6.72
C LEU A 41 -10.35 -17.77 -7.64
N GLU A 42 -10.46 -18.04 -8.93
CA GLU A 42 -9.67 -17.34 -9.95
C GLU A 42 -10.46 -17.20 -11.27
N LEU A 43 -10.04 -16.25 -12.10
CA LEU A 43 -10.49 -16.11 -13.48
C LEU A 43 -10.10 -17.32 -14.33
N LEU A 44 -11.01 -17.73 -15.20
CA LEU A 44 -10.86 -18.91 -16.07
C LEU A 44 -9.64 -18.77 -16.99
N GLU A 45 -9.37 -17.56 -17.48
CA GLU A 45 -8.20 -17.26 -18.31
C GLU A 45 -6.85 -17.46 -17.58
N LYS A 46 -6.84 -17.57 -16.25
CA LYS A 46 -5.63 -17.84 -15.46
C LYS A 46 -5.51 -19.31 -15.04
N LYS A 47 -6.43 -20.18 -15.46
CA LYS A 47 -6.50 -21.58 -15.04
C LYS A 47 -5.19 -22.34 -15.16
N ASN A 48 -4.57 -22.34 -16.34
CA ASN A 48 -3.34 -23.10 -16.59
C ASN A 48 -2.21 -22.60 -15.68
N HIS A 49 -1.96 -21.29 -15.68
CA HIS A 49 -0.92 -20.67 -14.89
C HIS A 49 -1.11 -20.80 -13.36
N VAL A 50 -2.35 -20.92 -12.88
CA VAL A 50 -2.63 -21.22 -11.47
C VAL A 50 -2.43 -22.69 -11.18
N SER A 51 -2.92 -23.59 -12.05
CA SER A 51 -2.78 -25.04 -11.85
C SER A 51 -1.31 -25.46 -11.79
N GLU A 52 -0.50 -24.99 -12.74
CA GLU A 52 0.95 -25.22 -12.78
C GLU A 52 1.65 -24.70 -11.51
N PHE A 53 1.27 -23.50 -11.03
CA PHE A 53 1.85 -22.94 -9.82
C PHE A 53 1.49 -23.76 -8.58
N LEU A 54 0.23 -24.18 -8.43
CA LEU A 54 -0.23 -24.95 -7.28
C LEU A 54 0.45 -26.33 -7.24
N GLU A 55 0.54 -27.01 -8.39
CA GLU A 55 1.24 -28.28 -8.54
C GLU A 55 2.73 -28.13 -8.21
N LYS A 56 3.44 -27.20 -8.86
CA LYS A 56 4.87 -26.95 -8.65
C LYS A 56 5.23 -26.67 -7.18
N ASN A 57 4.31 -26.07 -6.42
CA ASN A 57 4.56 -25.67 -5.02
C ASN A 57 3.86 -26.59 -3.99
N ASN A 58 3.29 -27.72 -4.44
CA ASN A 58 2.60 -28.70 -3.60
C ASN A 58 1.47 -28.10 -2.76
N TYR A 59 0.63 -27.26 -3.38
CA TYR A 59 -0.62 -26.78 -2.79
C TYR A 59 -1.78 -27.69 -3.24
N SER A 60 -2.55 -28.20 -2.27
CA SER A 60 -3.69 -29.09 -2.53
C SER A 60 -4.99 -28.47 -2.02
N PHE A 61 -5.70 -27.79 -2.91
CA PHE A 61 -7.08 -27.35 -2.70
C PHE A 61 -7.76 -27.10 -4.06
N PRO A 62 -9.08 -27.32 -4.16
CA PRO A 62 -9.83 -27.03 -5.38
C PRO A 62 -9.93 -25.52 -5.68
N VAL A 63 -10.00 -25.18 -6.97
CA VAL A 63 -10.15 -23.79 -7.44
C VAL A 63 -11.43 -23.63 -8.28
N LEU A 64 -12.25 -22.65 -7.91
CA LEU A 64 -13.43 -22.24 -8.67
C LEU A 64 -12.99 -21.25 -9.74
N TYR A 65 -13.09 -21.67 -11.00
CA TYR A 65 -12.81 -20.81 -12.13
C TYR A 65 -14.06 -20.10 -12.63
N ILE A 66 -13.97 -18.78 -12.81
CA ILE A 66 -15.09 -17.93 -13.26
C ILE A 66 -14.70 -17.10 -14.47
N LYS A 67 -15.68 -16.68 -15.27
CA LYS A 67 -15.46 -15.59 -16.23
C LYS A 67 -15.45 -14.26 -15.49
N GLY A 68 -14.66 -13.30 -15.99
CA GLY A 68 -14.73 -11.92 -15.52
C GLY A 68 -16.15 -11.36 -15.60
N PHE A 69 -16.48 -10.43 -14.70
CA PHE A 69 -17.79 -9.77 -14.64
C PHE A 69 -17.62 -8.25 -14.65
N ASP A 70 -18.71 -7.54 -14.92
CA ASP A 70 -18.74 -6.08 -14.92
C ASP A 70 -18.35 -5.53 -13.55
N LYS A 71 -17.17 -4.88 -13.50
CA LYS A 71 -16.57 -4.30 -12.29
C LYS A 71 -17.39 -3.17 -11.68
N ASN A 72 -18.39 -2.64 -12.40
CA ASN A 72 -19.28 -1.59 -11.90
C ASN A 72 -20.54 -2.13 -11.22
N ARG A 73 -20.81 -3.43 -11.31
CA ARG A 73 -22.01 -4.07 -10.75
C ARG A 73 -21.67 -4.89 -9.51
N SER A 74 -22.71 -5.32 -8.79
CA SER A 74 -22.57 -6.33 -7.73
C SER A 74 -22.10 -7.67 -8.30
N LEU A 75 -21.63 -8.57 -7.43
CA LEU A 75 -21.35 -9.96 -7.83
C LEU A 75 -22.56 -10.55 -8.56
N PRO A 76 -22.37 -11.25 -9.70
CA PRO A 76 -23.45 -11.94 -10.38
C PRO A 76 -24.18 -12.90 -9.43
N THR A 77 -25.51 -12.95 -9.47
CA THR A 77 -26.32 -13.77 -8.58
C THR A 77 -25.91 -15.25 -8.60
N SER A 78 -25.57 -15.78 -9.79
CA SER A 78 -25.08 -17.14 -9.95
C SER A 78 -23.75 -17.39 -9.22
N LEU A 79 -22.82 -16.44 -9.28
CA LEU A 79 -21.55 -16.51 -8.55
C LEU A 79 -21.78 -16.40 -7.04
N LYS A 80 -22.60 -15.44 -6.62
CA LYS A 80 -22.97 -15.26 -5.21
C LYS A 80 -23.56 -16.54 -4.62
N ASN A 81 -24.48 -17.20 -5.31
CA ASN A 81 -25.11 -18.43 -4.83
C ASN A 81 -24.09 -19.58 -4.71
N LYS A 82 -23.16 -19.72 -5.68
CA LYS A 82 -22.07 -20.69 -5.60
C LYS A 82 -21.16 -20.44 -4.40
N LEU A 83 -20.78 -19.17 -4.18
CA LEU A 83 -19.94 -18.78 -3.06
C LEU A 83 -20.63 -18.98 -1.71
N ASN A 84 -21.92 -18.67 -1.58
CA ASN A 84 -22.68 -18.94 -0.36
C ASN A 84 -22.75 -20.43 -0.05
N LYS A 85 -23.01 -21.26 -1.07
CA LYS A 85 -22.99 -22.72 -0.92
C LYS A 85 -21.62 -23.21 -0.45
N LEU A 86 -20.55 -22.69 -1.06
CA LEU A 86 -19.18 -23.01 -0.67
C LEU A 86 -18.88 -22.64 0.79
N VAL A 87 -19.32 -21.47 1.25
CA VAL A 87 -19.16 -21.04 2.65
C VAL A 87 -19.81 -22.03 3.61
N SER A 88 -21.02 -22.50 3.29
CA SER A 88 -21.75 -23.48 4.09
C SER A 88 -21.09 -24.86 4.07
N ASP A 89 -20.81 -25.38 2.87
CA ASP A 89 -20.32 -26.75 2.66
C ASP A 89 -18.92 -26.94 3.26
N GLU A 90 -18.02 -25.96 3.05
CA GLU A 90 -16.63 -26.00 3.54
C GLU A 90 -16.42 -25.35 4.91
N LYS A 91 -17.50 -24.81 5.52
CA LYS A 91 -17.46 -24.10 6.80
C LYS A 91 -16.38 -23.01 6.82
N ILE A 92 -16.42 -22.10 5.84
CA ILE A 92 -15.42 -21.04 5.67
C ILE A 92 -15.48 -20.03 6.83
N ASP A 93 -14.30 -19.64 7.32
CA ASP A 93 -14.15 -18.76 8.48
C ASP A 93 -13.63 -17.38 8.13
N GLY A 94 -12.80 -17.35 7.12
CA GLY A 94 -12.16 -16.15 6.64
C GLY A 94 -11.94 -16.20 5.14
N VAL A 95 -11.89 -15.03 4.54
CA VAL A 95 -11.57 -14.85 3.14
C VAL A 95 -10.36 -13.94 3.00
N ILE A 96 -9.49 -14.29 2.06
CA ILE A 96 -8.41 -13.43 1.58
C ILE A 96 -8.83 -12.89 0.22
N ILE A 97 -8.95 -11.57 0.10
CA ILE A 97 -9.32 -10.87 -1.13
C ILE A 97 -8.06 -10.23 -1.72
N ALA A 98 -7.54 -10.84 -2.77
CA ALA A 98 -6.28 -10.50 -3.42
C ALA A 98 -6.46 -10.37 -4.94
N THR A 99 -7.58 -9.75 -5.32
CA THR A 99 -7.97 -9.53 -6.71
C THR A 99 -7.45 -8.19 -7.22
N GLU A 100 -7.82 -7.81 -8.45
CA GLU A 100 -7.67 -6.44 -8.92
C GLU A 100 -8.56 -5.48 -8.08
N PRO A 101 -8.08 -4.28 -7.71
CA PRO A 101 -8.72 -3.44 -6.69
C PRO A 101 -10.12 -2.90 -7.05
N MET A 102 -10.49 -2.81 -8.34
CA MET A 102 -11.84 -2.38 -8.73
C MET A 102 -12.94 -3.38 -8.34
N VAL A 103 -12.60 -4.64 -8.02
CA VAL A 103 -13.59 -5.64 -7.58
C VAL A 103 -13.50 -5.98 -6.08
N HIS A 104 -12.62 -5.31 -5.33
CA HIS A 104 -12.47 -5.50 -3.88
C HIS A 104 -13.80 -5.28 -3.15
N LYS A 105 -14.50 -4.18 -3.45
CA LYS A 105 -15.78 -3.84 -2.82
C LYS A 105 -16.81 -4.95 -2.95
N GLN A 106 -16.95 -5.53 -4.14
CA GLN A 106 -17.96 -6.55 -4.43
C GLN A 106 -17.73 -7.80 -3.58
N TYR A 107 -16.49 -8.28 -3.52
CA TYR A 107 -16.14 -9.43 -2.69
C TYR A 107 -16.21 -9.11 -1.20
N ALA A 108 -15.77 -7.93 -0.77
CA ALA A 108 -15.84 -7.52 0.63
C ALA A 108 -17.29 -7.40 1.12
N LEU A 109 -18.18 -6.77 0.34
CA LEU A 109 -19.61 -6.68 0.67
C LEU A 109 -20.26 -8.06 0.78
N TRP A 110 -19.91 -8.98 -0.12
CA TRP A 110 -20.38 -10.36 -0.04
C TRP A 110 -19.87 -11.06 1.24
N ALA A 111 -18.58 -10.95 1.54
CA ALA A 111 -17.98 -11.58 2.71
C ALA A 111 -18.56 -11.04 4.03
N LEU A 112 -18.79 -9.72 4.11
CA LEU A 112 -19.49 -9.09 5.23
C LEU A 112 -20.91 -9.63 5.38
N GLN A 113 -21.64 -9.82 4.27
CA GLN A 113 -22.99 -10.41 4.30
C GLN A 113 -22.97 -11.86 4.82
N GLN A 114 -21.91 -12.62 4.54
CA GLN A 114 -21.72 -13.99 5.06
C GLN A 114 -21.16 -14.01 6.49
N GLY A 115 -20.85 -12.85 7.08
CA GLY A 115 -20.26 -12.75 8.42
C GLY A 115 -18.87 -13.36 8.51
N LEU A 116 -18.09 -13.32 7.43
CA LEU A 116 -16.71 -13.84 7.39
C LEU A 116 -15.70 -12.84 7.96
N ASN A 117 -14.57 -13.36 8.40
CA ASN A 117 -13.37 -12.55 8.64
C ASN A 117 -12.73 -12.20 7.28
N ILE A 118 -12.21 -10.99 7.12
CA ILE A 118 -11.66 -10.51 5.85
C ILE A 118 -10.22 -10.07 6.04
N LEU A 119 -9.33 -10.58 5.20
CA LEU A 119 -8.02 -10.02 4.93
C LEU A 119 -8.00 -9.57 3.45
N MET A 120 -7.70 -8.32 3.19
CA MET A 120 -7.83 -7.73 1.84
C MET A 120 -6.56 -7.01 1.42
N ASP A 121 -6.19 -7.15 0.14
CA ASP A 121 -5.14 -6.36 -0.47
C ASP A 121 -5.49 -4.86 -0.49
N LYS A 122 -4.45 -4.04 -0.42
CA LYS A 122 -4.57 -2.61 -0.68
C LYS A 122 -4.58 -2.31 -2.19
N PRO A 123 -5.15 -1.17 -2.61
CA PRO A 123 -5.96 -0.24 -1.82
C PRO A 123 -7.34 -0.83 -1.52
N ILE A 124 -8.08 -0.23 -0.58
CA ILE A 124 -9.42 -0.71 -0.20
C ILE A 124 -10.36 -0.79 -1.43
N THR A 125 -10.39 0.27 -2.24
CA THR A 125 -11.10 0.29 -3.52
C THR A 125 -10.44 1.24 -4.49
N VAL A 126 -10.62 0.99 -5.79
CA VAL A 126 -10.31 1.92 -6.89
C VAL A 126 -11.51 1.96 -7.84
N ARG A 127 -11.61 3.04 -8.62
CA ARG A 127 -12.63 3.21 -9.66
C ARG A 127 -11.98 3.53 -10.99
N LYS A 128 -12.63 3.12 -12.07
CA LYS A 128 -12.20 3.46 -13.42
C LYS A 128 -12.23 4.97 -13.60
N ASP A 129 -11.30 5.50 -14.38
CA ASP A 129 -11.24 6.91 -14.78
C ASP A 129 -11.17 7.87 -13.57
N VAL A 130 -10.66 7.40 -12.41
CA VAL A 130 -10.58 8.19 -11.17
C VAL A 130 -9.70 9.43 -11.33
N VAL A 131 -8.74 9.41 -12.25
CA VAL A 131 -7.86 10.55 -12.54
C VAL A 131 -8.57 11.69 -13.29
N SER A 132 -9.69 11.41 -13.96
CA SER A 132 -10.37 12.38 -14.84
C SER A 132 -11.87 12.58 -14.56
N ASP A 133 -12.51 11.71 -13.78
CA ASP A 133 -13.93 11.84 -13.38
C ASP A 133 -14.07 12.12 -11.88
N LEU A 134 -14.57 13.33 -11.55
CA LEU A 134 -14.77 13.79 -10.19
C LEU A 134 -15.74 12.89 -9.38
N LYS A 135 -16.74 12.29 -10.03
CA LYS A 135 -17.67 11.36 -9.39
C LYS A 135 -16.97 10.07 -9.00
N GLN A 136 -16.03 9.60 -9.81
CA GLN A 136 -15.25 8.40 -9.51
C GLN A 136 -14.23 8.65 -8.41
N ALA A 137 -13.54 9.81 -8.44
CA ALA A 137 -12.66 10.26 -7.37
C ALA A 137 -13.37 10.30 -6.01
N LYS A 138 -14.54 10.95 -5.93
CA LYS A 138 -15.41 10.95 -4.73
C LYS A 138 -15.95 9.57 -4.38
N GLY A 139 -16.10 8.71 -5.39
CA GLY A 139 -16.62 7.36 -5.24
C GLY A 139 -15.74 6.45 -4.40
N ILE A 140 -14.43 6.71 -4.33
CA ILE A 140 -13.49 5.98 -3.47
C ILE A 140 -13.89 6.11 -1.98
N GLU A 141 -14.10 7.34 -1.50
CA GLU A 141 -14.51 7.58 -0.12
C GLU A 141 -15.90 6.97 0.15
N LYS A 142 -16.84 7.14 -0.79
CA LYS A 142 -18.19 6.54 -0.68
C LYS A 142 -18.15 5.02 -0.55
N ASP A 143 -17.26 4.37 -1.30
CA ASP A 143 -17.11 2.92 -1.24
C ASP A 143 -16.54 2.46 0.10
N PHE A 144 -15.54 3.18 0.62
CA PHE A 144 -15.01 2.93 1.97
C PHE A 144 -16.08 3.09 3.05
N LEU A 145 -16.81 4.21 3.06
CA LEU A 145 -17.86 4.47 4.06
C LEU A 145 -18.95 3.39 4.01
N LEU A 146 -19.30 2.89 2.82
CA LEU A 146 -20.24 1.78 2.70
C LEU A 146 -19.69 0.50 3.35
N LEU A 147 -18.42 0.15 3.08
CA LEU A 147 -17.77 -1.03 3.65
C LEU A 147 -17.64 -0.93 5.18
N GLU A 148 -17.19 0.22 5.67
CA GLU A 148 -17.05 0.51 7.10
C GLU A 148 -18.41 0.41 7.81
N ASN A 149 -19.46 1.03 7.26
CA ASN A 149 -20.80 0.93 7.84
C ASN A 149 -21.31 -0.52 7.88
N LYS A 150 -21.12 -1.29 6.79
CA LYS A 150 -21.51 -2.71 6.76
C LYS A 150 -20.70 -3.55 7.74
N TYR A 151 -19.42 -3.24 7.91
CA TYR A 151 -18.59 -3.86 8.93
C TYR A 151 -19.12 -3.54 10.33
N LEU A 152 -19.35 -2.27 10.67
CA LEU A 152 -19.91 -1.86 11.97
C LEU A 152 -21.28 -2.49 12.26
N GLU A 153 -22.15 -2.61 11.25
CA GLU A 153 -23.43 -3.34 11.35
C GLU A 153 -23.22 -4.82 11.70
N LEU A 154 -22.25 -5.48 11.06
CA LEU A 154 -21.89 -6.87 11.35
C LEU A 154 -21.35 -7.02 12.78
N GLN A 155 -20.53 -6.08 13.24
CA GLN A 155 -19.94 -6.11 14.59
C GLN A 155 -20.98 -6.11 15.71
N LYS A 156 -22.18 -5.55 15.47
CA LYS A 156 -23.31 -5.61 16.43
C LYS A 156 -23.86 -7.03 16.63
N LYS A 157 -23.56 -7.95 15.71
CA LYS A 157 -24.11 -9.32 15.67
C LYS A 157 -23.03 -10.38 15.85
N LYS A 158 -21.83 -10.14 15.32
CA LYS A 158 -20.72 -11.08 15.32
C LYS A 158 -19.40 -10.30 15.29
N GLU A 159 -18.56 -10.55 16.27
CA GLU A 159 -17.19 -10.02 16.27
C GLU A 159 -16.39 -10.67 15.13
N THR A 160 -15.84 -9.85 14.23
CA THR A 160 -14.99 -10.28 13.11
C THR A 160 -13.89 -9.27 12.84
N ILE A 161 -12.86 -9.69 12.12
CA ILE A 161 -11.78 -8.81 11.63
C ILE A 161 -12.02 -8.42 10.17
N PHE A 162 -11.72 -7.17 9.82
CA PHE A 162 -11.56 -6.73 8.45
C PHE A 162 -10.20 -6.04 8.31
N SER A 163 -9.16 -6.84 8.11
CA SER A 163 -7.78 -6.38 7.97
C SER A 163 -7.46 -5.98 6.54
N VAL A 164 -6.81 -4.83 6.36
CA VAL A 164 -6.29 -4.36 5.08
C VAL A 164 -4.78 -4.51 5.09
N ASN A 165 -4.21 -5.16 4.08
CA ASN A 165 -2.79 -5.44 3.99
C ASN A 165 -1.99 -4.18 3.59
N VAL A 166 -1.67 -3.35 4.58
CA VAL A 166 -0.67 -2.28 4.53
C VAL A 166 0.50 -2.67 5.41
N GLN A 167 1.40 -3.47 4.83
CA GLN A 167 2.58 -4.01 5.50
C GLN A 167 3.42 -2.99 6.28
N ARG A 168 3.45 -1.70 5.88
CA ARG A 168 4.26 -0.67 6.57
C ARG A 168 3.90 -0.50 8.04
N ARG A 169 2.64 -0.77 8.43
CA ARG A 169 2.21 -0.70 9.84
C ARG A 169 2.86 -1.77 10.72
N TYR A 170 3.33 -2.85 10.11
CA TYR A 170 3.98 -3.99 10.76
C TYR A 170 5.52 -3.91 10.68
N HIS A 171 6.05 -2.89 10.01
CA HIS A 171 7.48 -2.74 9.81
C HIS A 171 8.14 -2.26 11.11
N PHE A 172 9.10 -3.02 11.64
CA PHE A 172 9.76 -2.74 12.92
C PHE A 172 10.34 -1.34 13.02
N GLY A 173 11.02 -0.89 11.96
CA GLY A 173 11.54 0.47 11.92
C GLY A 173 10.45 1.55 11.95
N ILE A 174 9.29 1.29 11.34
CA ILE A 174 8.17 2.24 11.39
C ILE A 174 7.55 2.25 12.79
N ILE A 175 7.36 1.07 13.40
CA ILE A 175 6.88 0.96 14.79
C ILE A 175 7.80 1.76 15.73
N LYS A 176 9.13 1.61 15.59
CA LYS A 176 10.11 2.38 16.36
C LYS A 176 9.93 3.90 16.17
N VAL A 177 9.69 4.36 14.94
CA VAL A 177 9.40 5.78 14.68
C VAL A 177 8.12 6.24 15.38
N LEU A 178 7.04 5.46 15.31
CA LEU A 178 5.79 5.80 15.99
C LEU A 178 5.98 5.90 17.52
N ASP A 179 6.78 5.02 18.11
CA ASP A 179 7.10 5.06 19.54
C ASP A 179 7.93 6.31 19.90
N LEU A 180 8.91 6.68 19.08
CA LEU A 180 9.70 7.91 19.27
C LEU A 180 8.84 9.18 19.16
N ILE A 181 7.79 9.16 18.32
CA ILE A 181 6.84 10.28 18.20
C ILE A 181 5.96 10.36 19.45
N LYS A 182 5.43 9.22 19.92
CA LYS A 182 4.60 9.16 21.14
C LYS A 182 5.37 9.62 22.38
N GLU A 183 6.65 9.28 22.50
CA GLU A 183 7.51 9.74 23.60
C GLU A 183 7.51 11.27 23.73
N ILE A 184 7.61 12.01 22.61
CA ILE A 184 7.57 13.47 22.61
C ILE A 184 6.17 14.01 22.92
N THR A 185 5.16 13.38 22.35
CA THR A 185 3.74 13.70 22.59
C THR A 185 3.44 13.62 24.10
N GLU A 186 3.81 12.51 24.73
CA GLU A 186 3.55 12.24 26.15
C GLU A 186 4.38 13.13 27.07
N LYS A 187 5.66 13.34 26.74
CA LYS A 187 6.58 14.09 27.61
C LYS A 187 6.40 15.61 27.53
N TYR A 188 6.16 16.15 26.33
CA TYR A 188 6.16 17.60 26.09
C TYR A 188 4.84 18.13 25.58
N ASN A 189 3.83 17.26 25.37
CA ASN A 189 2.51 17.66 24.90
C ASN A 189 2.58 18.40 23.54
N VAL A 190 3.48 17.97 22.65
CA VAL A 190 3.70 18.61 21.33
C VAL A 190 3.38 17.64 20.20
N PRO A 191 2.47 18.03 19.28
CA PRO A 191 2.11 17.17 18.16
C PRO A 191 3.16 17.22 17.04
N VAL A 192 3.02 16.32 16.08
CA VAL A 192 3.77 16.39 14.82
C VAL A 192 3.38 17.66 14.07
N THR A 193 4.37 18.46 13.68
CA THR A 193 4.17 19.76 13.02
C THR A 193 4.51 19.73 11.53
N SER A 194 5.30 18.77 11.07
CA SER A 194 5.59 18.60 9.65
C SER A 194 5.93 17.15 9.30
N ILE A 195 5.48 16.69 8.13
CA ILE A 195 5.81 15.38 7.55
C ILE A 195 6.16 15.59 6.08
N GLN A 196 7.33 15.11 5.66
CA GLN A 196 7.69 15.01 4.25
C GLN A 196 7.89 13.55 3.92
N SER A 197 7.23 13.06 2.88
CA SER A 197 7.27 11.65 2.48
C SER A 197 7.53 11.55 0.99
N THR A 198 8.57 10.81 0.60
CA THR A 198 8.93 10.62 -0.80
C THR A 198 9.13 9.15 -1.10
N HIS A 199 8.59 8.70 -2.23
CA HIS A 199 8.79 7.37 -2.78
C HIS A 199 9.02 7.40 -4.29
N ALA A 200 10.27 7.20 -4.66
CA ALA A 200 10.73 6.97 -6.02
C ALA A 200 10.83 5.47 -6.27
N ASP A 201 10.21 5.02 -7.35
CA ASP A 201 10.17 3.60 -7.73
C ASP A 201 11.14 3.25 -8.86
N GLY A 202 11.80 4.26 -9.43
CA GLY A 202 12.87 4.10 -10.41
C GLY A 202 12.46 3.34 -11.67
N GLN A 203 11.30 3.67 -12.25
CA GLN A 203 10.82 3.00 -13.45
C GLN A 203 11.00 3.89 -14.67
N TRP A 204 11.62 3.34 -15.71
CA TRP A 204 11.70 3.98 -17.02
C TRP A 204 10.71 3.33 -17.98
N TYR A 205 9.59 4.03 -18.21
CA TYR A 205 8.53 3.62 -19.12
C TYR A 205 8.77 4.08 -20.55
N PHE A 206 8.72 3.14 -21.47
CA PHE A 206 8.71 3.42 -22.90
C PHE A 206 7.28 3.66 -23.38
N PRO A 207 7.07 4.45 -24.46
CA PRO A 207 5.73 4.79 -24.94
C PRO A 207 4.82 3.57 -25.18
N ILE A 208 5.35 2.50 -25.81
CA ILE A 208 4.59 1.26 -26.08
C ILE A 208 4.15 0.56 -24.81
N GLU A 209 5.00 0.57 -23.78
CA GLU A 209 4.72 -0.10 -22.52
C GLU A 209 3.57 0.58 -21.80
N ILE A 210 3.49 1.91 -21.86
CA ILE A 210 2.36 2.63 -21.25
C ILE A 210 1.04 2.18 -21.88
N LEU A 211 1.03 1.89 -23.18
CA LEU A 211 -0.17 1.53 -23.93
C LEU A 211 -0.60 0.09 -23.70
N GLU A 212 0.34 -0.85 -23.81
CA GLU A 212 0.06 -2.28 -23.77
C GLU A 212 -0.11 -2.82 -22.34
N ARG A 213 0.41 -2.10 -21.35
CA ARG A 213 0.44 -2.56 -19.97
C ARG A 213 -0.95 -2.54 -19.36
N LYS A 214 -1.48 -3.73 -19.15
CA LYS A 214 -2.68 -3.99 -18.32
C LYS A 214 -2.39 -3.97 -16.82
N TYR A 215 -1.12 -3.81 -16.45
CA TYR A 215 -0.60 -3.85 -15.09
C TYR A 215 -0.33 -2.45 -14.53
N HIS A 216 -0.65 -2.19 -13.26
CA HIS A 216 -0.82 -0.83 -12.71
C HIS A 216 -1.89 0.04 -13.40
N SER A 217 -2.59 -0.58 -14.37
CA SER A 217 -3.75 -0.13 -15.15
C SER A 217 -3.88 1.38 -15.29
N LEU A 218 -2.80 1.99 -15.76
CA LEU A 218 -2.78 3.36 -16.25
C LEU A 218 -3.92 3.55 -17.26
N ASN A 219 -4.16 2.56 -18.11
CA ASN A 219 -5.25 2.57 -19.09
C ASN A 219 -6.68 2.45 -18.52
N ASP A 220 -6.85 2.07 -17.24
CA ASP A 220 -8.14 2.15 -16.52
C ASP A 220 -8.29 3.47 -15.75
N GLY A 221 -7.35 4.41 -15.90
CA GLY A 221 -7.42 5.77 -15.38
C GLY A 221 -7.07 5.92 -13.91
N TYR A 222 -6.24 5.02 -13.38
CA TYR A 222 -5.60 5.16 -12.08
C TYR A 222 -4.14 4.70 -12.16
N GLY A 223 -3.27 5.30 -11.34
CA GLY A 223 -1.85 5.00 -11.39
C GLY A 223 -1.21 4.94 -10.01
N LYS A 224 -0.09 5.64 -9.86
CA LYS A 224 0.80 5.51 -8.70
C LYS A 224 0.09 5.74 -7.36
N CYS A 225 -0.83 6.69 -7.25
CA CYS A 225 -1.56 6.99 -6.02
C CYS A 225 -2.34 5.77 -5.53
N SER A 226 -3.08 5.12 -6.43
CA SER A 226 -3.87 3.92 -6.11
C SER A 226 -3.00 2.69 -5.87
N HIS A 227 -1.86 2.57 -6.56
CA HIS A 227 -0.96 1.43 -6.41
C HIS A 227 -0.03 1.54 -5.20
N SER A 228 1.13 2.18 -5.36
CA SER A 228 2.13 2.26 -4.30
C SER A 228 1.80 3.39 -3.32
N GLY A 229 1.12 4.45 -3.78
CA GLY A 229 0.77 5.64 -3.00
C GLY A 229 -0.06 5.37 -1.77
N TYR A 230 -0.99 4.39 -1.81
CA TYR A 230 -1.82 4.07 -0.65
C TYR A 230 -1.01 3.72 0.61
N HIS A 231 0.14 3.04 0.46
CA HIS A 231 1.02 2.78 1.61
C HIS A 231 1.55 4.07 2.26
N PHE A 232 1.76 5.12 1.47
CA PHE A 232 2.28 6.40 1.93
C PHE A 232 1.18 7.27 2.52
N PHE A 233 0.00 7.30 1.90
CA PHE A 233 -1.18 7.93 2.48
C PHE A 233 -1.51 7.32 3.83
N ASP A 234 -1.45 5.99 3.95
CA ASP A 234 -1.60 5.31 5.22
C ASP A 234 -0.50 5.70 6.22
N LEU A 235 0.77 5.56 5.85
CA LEU A 235 1.89 5.84 6.74
C LEU A 235 1.88 7.27 7.28
N VAL A 236 1.66 8.29 6.44
CA VAL A 236 1.62 9.68 6.93
C VAL A 236 0.47 9.90 7.91
N THR A 237 -0.65 9.20 7.72
CA THR A 237 -1.77 9.28 8.67
C THR A 237 -1.46 8.58 9.98
N GLN A 238 -0.71 7.46 9.97
CA GLN A 238 -0.26 6.80 11.19
C GLN A 238 0.75 7.68 11.96
N ILE A 239 1.69 8.32 11.25
CA ILE A 239 2.65 9.26 11.84
C ILE A 239 1.92 10.44 12.49
N TYR A 240 0.98 11.07 11.76
CA TYR A 240 0.18 12.18 12.28
C TYR A 240 -0.64 11.77 13.52
N LYS A 241 -1.29 10.60 13.46
CA LYS A 241 -2.07 10.05 14.60
C LYS A 241 -1.20 9.73 15.82
N ALA A 242 0.00 9.18 15.63
CA ALA A 242 0.93 8.93 16.75
C ALA A 242 1.38 10.23 17.44
N GLY A 243 1.41 11.33 16.69
CA GLY A 243 1.66 12.69 17.19
C GLY A 243 0.42 13.41 17.74
N SER A 244 -0.71 12.73 17.97
CA SER A 244 -1.94 13.41 18.37
C SER A 244 -1.92 13.87 19.82
N VAL A 245 -2.33 15.11 20.05
CA VAL A 245 -2.42 15.75 21.37
C VAL A 245 -3.83 16.30 21.56
N GLU A 246 -4.46 15.95 22.68
CA GLU A 246 -5.78 16.47 23.03
C GLU A 246 -5.78 18.01 23.04
N GLY A 247 -6.79 18.61 22.40
CA GLY A 247 -6.87 20.06 22.28
C GLY A 247 -5.86 20.70 21.31
N LYS A 248 -4.98 19.94 20.62
CA LYS A 248 -4.06 20.50 19.59
C LYS A 248 -4.17 19.83 18.22
N ASN A 249 -4.97 18.77 18.11
CA ASN A 249 -5.25 18.13 16.82
C ASN A 249 -6.00 19.07 15.87
N GLY A 250 -5.75 18.90 14.58
CA GLY A 250 -6.50 19.58 13.54
C GLY A 250 -7.91 19.03 13.40
N ASP A 251 -8.83 19.85 12.93
CA ASP A 251 -10.23 19.50 12.69
C ASP A 251 -10.60 19.47 11.20
N ASN A 252 -9.74 20.04 10.35
CA ASN A 252 -9.88 20.02 8.90
C ASN A 252 -8.52 19.96 8.19
N ALA A 253 -8.55 19.59 6.91
CA ALA A 253 -7.37 19.61 6.05
C ALA A 253 -7.68 20.18 4.67
N GLU A 254 -6.74 20.98 4.16
CA GLU A 254 -6.69 21.47 2.79
C GLU A 254 -5.72 20.63 1.97
N ILE A 255 -6.19 20.08 0.87
CA ILE A 255 -5.42 19.17 0.02
C ILE A 255 -5.27 19.78 -1.37
N TYR A 256 -4.03 19.88 -1.81
CA TYR A 256 -3.64 20.23 -3.18
C TYR A 256 -2.79 19.11 -3.78
N SER A 257 -3.00 18.78 -5.05
CA SER A 257 -2.14 17.84 -5.76
C SER A 257 -1.89 18.23 -7.22
N SER A 258 -0.82 17.66 -7.75
CA SER A 258 -0.38 17.79 -9.14
C SER A 258 0.15 16.46 -9.63
N PHE A 259 -0.33 15.99 -10.77
CA PHE A 259 0.15 14.75 -11.37
C PHE A 259 1.01 14.99 -12.61
N ILE A 260 1.90 14.03 -12.88
CA ILE A 260 2.47 13.81 -14.20
C ILE A 260 1.77 12.57 -14.77
N GLN A 261 0.99 12.79 -15.83
CA GLN A 261 0.37 11.73 -16.62
C GLN A 261 1.29 11.38 -17.81
N PRO A 262 1.01 10.30 -18.56
CA PRO A 262 1.90 9.85 -19.62
C PRO A 262 2.25 10.90 -20.69
N ASP A 263 1.34 11.81 -21.00
CA ASP A 263 1.58 12.92 -21.93
C ASP A 263 2.66 13.88 -21.43
N GLY A 264 2.68 14.17 -20.13
CA GLY A 264 3.74 14.93 -19.47
C GLY A 264 5.09 14.20 -19.53
N TRP A 265 5.10 12.89 -19.26
CA TRP A 265 6.32 12.07 -19.36
C TRP A 265 6.90 12.05 -20.77
N LEU A 266 6.06 11.83 -21.78
CA LEU A 266 6.47 11.80 -23.18
C LEU A 266 6.89 13.17 -23.73
N SER A 267 6.63 14.24 -22.98
CA SER A 267 7.16 15.57 -23.28
C SER A 267 8.56 15.79 -22.70
N ASN A 268 8.99 14.98 -21.72
CA ASN A 268 10.33 15.05 -21.12
C ASN A 268 11.37 14.25 -21.89
N ILE A 269 11.01 13.06 -22.42
CA ILE A 269 11.88 12.23 -23.27
C ILE A 269 11.18 11.99 -24.60
N SER A 270 11.67 12.65 -25.65
CA SER A 270 11.09 12.61 -26.99
C SER A 270 11.51 11.36 -27.77
N GLU A 271 10.83 11.08 -28.88
CA GLU A 271 11.25 10.04 -29.82
C GLU A 271 12.70 10.20 -30.30
N LYS A 272 13.11 11.45 -30.54
CA LYS A 272 14.47 11.78 -30.97
C LYS A 272 15.48 11.36 -29.91
N ASP A 273 15.15 11.55 -28.63
CA ASP A 273 16.01 11.16 -27.52
C ASP A 273 16.14 9.63 -27.45
N TYR A 274 15.02 8.89 -27.56
CA TYR A 274 15.07 7.42 -27.62
C TYR A 274 15.87 6.89 -28.82
N ILE A 275 15.73 7.50 -30.00
CA ILE A 275 16.56 7.17 -31.18
C ILE A 275 18.03 7.48 -30.91
N SER A 276 18.34 8.57 -30.20
CA SER A 276 19.70 8.92 -29.81
C SER A 276 20.31 7.92 -28.82
N TYR A 277 19.50 7.35 -27.92
CA TYR A 277 19.98 6.41 -26.89
C TYR A 277 20.15 4.98 -27.42
N PHE A 278 19.24 4.53 -28.29
CA PHE A 278 19.12 3.12 -28.69
C PHE A 278 19.26 2.88 -30.20
N GLY A 279 19.41 3.96 -30.99
CA GLY A 279 19.66 3.87 -32.43
C GLY A 279 18.56 3.14 -33.21
N ASN A 280 19.00 2.25 -34.11
CA ASN A 280 18.10 1.51 -34.99
C ASN A 280 17.27 0.44 -34.27
N GLU A 281 17.68 -0.01 -33.08
CA GLU A 281 16.92 -0.98 -32.30
C GLU A 281 15.61 -0.36 -31.81
N TYR A 282 15.66 0.88 -31.32
CA TYR A 282 14.44 1.57 -30.92
C TYR A 282 13.51 1.82 -32.11
N LYS A 283 14.04 2.17 -33.30
CA LYS A 283 13.20 2.33 -34.51
C LYS A 283 12.46 1.03 -34.89
N LYS A 284 13.08 -0.14 -34.66
CA LYS A 284 12.42 -1.43 -34.88
C LYS A 284 11.38 -1.68 -33.80
N TYR A 285 11.73 -1.44 -32.54
CA TYR A 285 10.86 -1.57 -31.38
C TYR A 285 9.62 -0.67 -31.48
N SER A 286 9.77 0.54 -32.01
CA SER A 286 8.70 1.53 -32.19
C SER A 286 8.04 1.51 -33.57
N LYS A 287 8.35 0.55 -34.44
CA LYS A 287 7.94 0.59 -35.87
C LYS A 287 6.43 0.71 -36.07
N ASN A 288 5.63 0.18 -35.15
CA ASN A 288 4.17 0.18 -35.22
C ASN A 288 3.53 1.32 -34.40
N ILE A 289 4.32 2.33 -33.99
CA ILE A 289 3.90 3.37 -33.06
C ILE A 289 3.83 4.73 -33.78
N ASN A 290 2.62 5.28 -33.96
CA ASN A 290 2.43 6.70 -34.28
C ASN A 290 2.31 7.58 -33.01
N GLN A 291 3.41 8.23 -32.60
CA GLN A 291 3.45 9.09 -31.40
C GLN A 291 2.40 10.22 -31.33
N LYS A 292 1.97 10.76 -32.48
CA LYS A 292 0.96 11.85 -32.50
C LYS A 292 -0.43 11.34 -32.16
N GLU A 293 -0.77 10.12 -32.56
CA GLU A 293 -2.04 9.49 -32.20
C GLU A 293 -2.07 9.15 -30.70
N PHE A 294 -0.93 8.77 -30.11
CA PHE A 294 -0.86 8.35 -28.71
C PHE A 294 -1.21 9.41 -27.67
N LYS A 295 -0.86 10.67 -27.92
CA LYS A 295 -1.21 11.77 -27.00
C LYS A 295 -2.71 11.88 -26.76
N GLN A 296 -3.54 11.48 -27.72
CA GLN A 296 -5.00 11.52 -27.59
C GLN A 296 -5.54 10.47 -26.61
N PHE A 297 -4.85 9.33 -26.45
CA PHE A 297 -5.26 8.25 -25.55
C PHE A 297 -4.92 8.52 -24.09
N PHE A 298 -3.86 9.29 -23.81
CA PHE A 298 -3.32 9.44 -22.46
C PHE A 298 -4.09 10.39 -21.54
N LYS A 299 -5.04 11.17 -22.05
CA LYS A 299 -5.81 12.12 -21.24
C LYS A 299 -6.50 11.46 -20.04
N ASN A 300 -7.00 10.23 -20.24
CA ASN A 300 -7.68 9.45 -19.22
C ASN A 300 -6.77 8.41 -18.55
N TYR A 301 -5.47 8.41 -18.85
CA TYR A 301 -4.57 7.45 -18.25
C TYR A 301 -4.19 7.89 -16.84
N GLY A 302 -4.01 6.91 -15.96
CA GLY A 302 -3.53 7.10 -14.61
C GLY A 302 -2.19 7.84 -14.55
N GLU A 303 -1.96 8.45 -13.40
CA GLU A 303 -0.77 9.21 -13.07
C GLU A 303 0.47 8.32 -12.89
N LEU A 304 1.60 8.76 -13.46
CA LEU A 304 2.92 8.19 -13.22
C LEU A 304 3.52 8.75 -11.94
N ASP A 305 3.42 10.07 -11.77
CA ASP A 305 3.89 10.77 -10.59
C ASP A 305 2.77 11.59 -9.95
N ALA A 306 2.87 11.77 -8.63
CA ALA A 306 1.97 12.61 -7.87
C ALA A 306 2.72 13.39 -6.79
N LEU A 307 2.60 14.71 -6.85
CA LEU A 307 2.94 15.63 -5.79
C LEU A 307 1.64 15.99 -5.04
N SER A 308 1.65 15.90 -3.72
CA SER A 308 0.53 16.33 -2.89
C SER A 308 1.03 17.16 -1.71
N SER A 309 0.32 18.25 -1.42
CA SER A 309 0.52 19.11 -0.26
C SER A 309 -0.78 19.12 0.55
N ILE A 310 -0.67 18.85 1.84
CA ILE A 310 -1.79 18.77 2.76
C ILE A 310 -1.49 19.72 3.92
N ARG A 311 -2.35 20.71 4.13
CA ARG A 311 -2.30 21.59 5.28
C ARG A 311 -3.37 21.16 6.27
N ILE A 312 -2.95 20.69 7.44
CA ILE A 312 -3.84 20.38 8.53
C ILE A 312 -4.07 21.66 9.33
N ASN A 313 -5.34 22.03 9.48
CA ASN A 313 -5.74 23.21 10.24
C ASN A 313 -6.46 22.80 11.51
N LYS A 314 -6.29 23.61 12.55
CA LYS A 314 -7.21 23.68 13.68
C LYS A 314 -7.97 24.98 13.55
N GLU A 315 -9.29 24.87 13.41
CA GLU A 315 -10.14 25.98 12.98
C GLU A 315 -9.58 26.55 11.65
N GLU A 316 -9.22 27.82 11.60
CA GLU A 316 -8.64 28.46 10.40
C GLU A 316 -7.10 28.53 10.43
N THR A 317 -6.46 28.02 11.48
CA THR A 317 -5.01 28.13 11.68
C THR A 317 -4.29 26.84 11.31
N ALA A 318 -3.26 26.94 10.47
CA ALA A 318 -2.42 25.81 10.10
C ALA A 318 -1.60 25.31 11.30
N VAL A 319 -1.68 24.00 11.59
CA VAL A 319 -0.97 23.36 12.72
C VAL A 319 0.00 22.26 12.29
N CYS A 320 -0.19 21.69 11.09
CA CYS A 320 0.74 20.71 10.52
C CYS A 320 0.76 20.80 9.00
N ASN A 321 1.94 20.66 8.39
CA ASN A 321 2.10 20.57 6.94
C ASN A 321 2.61 19.19 6.54
N ILE A 322 2.00 18.59 5.52
CA ILE A 322 2.39 17.28 5.00
C ILE A 322 2.65 17.39 3.50
N SER A 323 3.81 16.93 3.05
CA SER A 323 4.11 16.77 1.62
C SER A 323 4.32 15.29 1.28
N ILE A 324 3.75 14.86 0.15
CA ILE A 324 3.84 13.49 -0.35
C ILE A 324 4.27 13.54 -1.81
N ASN A 325 5.42 12.94 -2.12
CA ASN A 325 5.99 12.83 -3.46
C ASN A 325 6.04 11.37 -3.88
N LEU A 326 5.24 11.01 -4.88
CA LEU A 326 5.19 9.67 -5.45
C LEU A 326 5.74 9.74 -6.86
N LEU A 327 6.89 9.12 -7.15
CA LEU A 327 7.60 9.26 -8.42
C LEU A 327 7.82 7.90 -9.08
N HIS A 328 7.10 7.55 -10.16
CA HIS A 328 7.55 6.45 -11.01
C HIS A 328 8.71 6.91 -11.88
N ASN A 329 8.62 8.13 -12.45
CA ASN A 329 9.63 8.72 -13.31
C ASN A 329 10.80 9.25 -12.48
N SER A 330 11.56 8.32 -11.93
CA SER A 330 12.71 8.57 -11.05
C SER A 330 13.87 7.69 -11.51
N PHE A 331 15.02 7.82 -10.87
CA PHE A 331 16.25 7.14 -11.26
C PHE A 331 16.05 5.63 -11.49
N SER A 332 16.40 5.16 -12.68
CA SER A 332 16.30 3.76 -13.12
C SER A 332 17.66 3.28 -13.62
N GLN A 333 17.98 2.01 -13.37
CA GLN A 333 19.15 1.34 -13.94
C GLN A 333 18.88 0.73 -15.31
N ARG A 334 17.66 0.86 -15.83
CA ARG A 334 17.28 0.25 -17.10
C ARG A 334 18.07 0.88 -18.25
N THR A 335 18.76 0.04 -19.01
CA THR A 335 19.54 0.42 -20.20
C THR A 335 19.15 -0.37 -21.45
N TRP A 336 17.98 -1.02 -21.45
CA TRP A 336 17.50 -1.89 -22.52
C TRP A 336 16.01 -1.70 -22.82
N LEU A 337 15.58 -2.11 -24.03
CA LEU A 337 14.25 -1.81 -24.58
C LEU A 337 13.13 -2.74 -24.13
N GLU A 338 13.38 -4.03 -23.95
CA GLU A 338 12.32 -5.02 -23.67
C GLU A 338 12.18 -5.30 -22.17
N GLN A 339 10.94 -5.35 -21.65
CA GLN A 339 10.71 -5.72 -20.26
C GLN A 339 10.85 -7.24 -20.07
N GLY A 340 11.46 -7.65 -18.97
CA GLY A 340 11.41 -9.05 -18.54
C GLY A 340 10.01 -9.48 -18.08
N GLU A 341 9.79 -10.79 -17.96
CA GLU A 341 8.48 -11.34 -17.53
C GLU A 341 8.05 -10.85 -16.14
N ASP A 342 8.99 -10.75 -15.19
CA ASP A 342 8.72 -10.16 -13.86
C ASP A 342 8.94 -8.66 -13.87
N LEU A 343 7.86 -7.89 -14.08
CA LEU A 343 7.88 -6.42 -14.05
C LEU A 343 8.36 -5.79 -12.72
N TYR A 344 8.62 -6.59 -11.68
CA TYR A 344 9.14 -6.14 -10.38
C TYR A 344 10.65 -6.28 -10.21
N LYS A 345 11.27 -7.28 -10.86
CA LYS A 345 12.68 -7.65 -10.65
C LYS A 345 13.39 -7.74 -12.00
N GLY A 346 14.68 -7.37 -12.04
CA GLY A 346 15.47 -7.46 -13.28
C GLY A 346 14.99 -6.54 -14.41
N ASN A 347 14.33 -5.43 -14.06
CA ASN A 347 13.79 -4.42 -15.00
C ASN A 347 14.41 -3.03 -14.78
N GLY A 348 15.54 -2.95 -14.06
CA GLY A 348 16.23 -1.71 -13.74
C GLY A 348 15.53 -0.85 -12.67
N ARG A 349 14.58 -1.43 -11.93
CA ARG A 349 13.77 -0.74 -10.91
C ARG A 349 14.60 -0.45 -9.66
N VAL A 350 14.82 0.82 -9.36
CA VAL A 350 15.59 1.27 -8.17
C VAL A 350 14.68 2.02 -7.21
N LYS A 351 14.55 1.54 -5.97
CA LYS A 351 13.63 2.16 -4.99
C LYS A 351 14.36 3.09 -4.06
N GLN A 352 13.83 4.30 -3.93
CA GLN A 352 14.28 5.28 -2.95
C GLN A 352 13.09 5.80 -2.17
N GLU A 353 13.14 5.61 -0.86
CA GLU A 353 12.13 6.04 0.07
C GLU A 353 12.79 6.84 1.19
N HIS A 354 12.22 8.01 1.49
CA HIS A 354 12.61 8.75 2.67
C HIS A 354 11.44 9.50 3.28
N HIS A 355 11.54 9.71 4.60
CA HIS A 355 10.57 10.49 5.37
C HIS A 355 11.31 11.44 6.29
N ILE A 356 10.82 12.67 6.43
CA ILE A 356 11.32 13.64 7.41
C ILE A 356 10.13 14.08 8.25
N ILE A 357 10.22 13.87 9.56
CA ILE A 357 9.14 14.16 10.51
C ILE A 357 9.65 15.16 11.53
N GLN A 358 8.96 16.30 11.66
CA GLN A 358 9.24 17.33 12.65
C GLN A 358 8.19 17.29 13.76
N GLN A 359 8.62 17.37 15.00
CA GLN A 359 7.75 17.41 16.16
C GLN A 359 8.11 18.60 17.07
N GLY A 360 7.71 19.77 16.61
CA GLY A 360 8.04 21.05 17.24
C GLY A 360 9.55 21.23 17.42
N PRO A 361 10.01 21.90 18.49
CA PRO A 361 11.43 22.18 18.72
C PRO A 361 12.20 21.00 19.37
N PHE A 362 11.56 19.85 19.55
CA PHE A 362 12.11 18.76 20.39
C PHE A 362 12.76 17.65 19.59
N GLN A 363 12.25 17.34 18.40
CA GLN A 363 12.69 16.17 17.65
C GLN A 363 12.51 16.33 16.14
N SER A 364 13.52 15.85 15.39
CA SER A 364 13.42 15.52 13.96
C SER A 364 13.74 14.05 13.77
N ILE A 365 12.92 13.32 13.03
CA ILE A 365 13.19 11.92 12.66
C ILE A 365 13.28 11.83 11.14
N HIS A 366 14.40 11.31 10.63
CA HIS A 366 14.54 11.00 9.22
C HIS A 366 14.57 9.49 9.03
N ILE A 367 13.85 8.99 8.04
CA ILE A 367 13.85 7.58 7.66
C ILE A 367 14.47 7.50 6.27
N HIS A 368 15.40 6.58 6.07
CA HIS A 368 16.07 6.34 4.80
C HIS A 368 15.99 4.86 4.44
N ALA A 369 15.40 4.55 3.29
CA ALA A 369 15.36 3.21 2.73
C ALA A 369 15.71 3.28 1.24
N TYR A 370 16.86 2.71 0.89
CA TYR A 370 17.48 2.85 -0.43
C TYR A 370 17.91 1.50 -0.94
N GLN A 371 17.39 1.12 -2.10
CA GLN A 371 17.68 -0.13 -2.78
C GLN A 371 18.39 0.21 -4.09
N GLU A 372 19.52 -0.45 -4.37
CA GLU A 372 20.27 -0.34 -5.62
C GLU A 372 20.01 -1.54 -6.52
N LYS A 373 20.00 -2.75 -5.95
CA LYS A 373 19.79 -3.99 -6.71
C LYS A 373 18.33 -4.07 -7.16
N ASP A 374 18.08 -4.49 -8.39
CA ASP A 374 16.73 -4.77 -8.88
C ASP A 374 16.36 -6.28 -8.78
N ASP A 375 17.35 -7.16 -8.61
CA ASP A 375 17.17 -8.54 -8.16
C ASP A 375 17.50 -8.73 -6.67
N HIS A 376 16.63 -9.46 -6.00
CA HIS A 376 16.69 -9.79 -4.57
C HIS A 376 16.34 -11.26 -4.37
N SER A 377 16.87 -12.13 -5.21
CA SER A 377 16.68 -13.59 -5.13
C SER A 377 17.51 -14.21 -4.00
N VAL A 378 18.59 -13.56 -3.60
CA VAL A 378 19.49 -13.96 -2.51
C VAL A 378 19.66 -12.80 -1.53
N THR A 379 19.47 -13.07 -0.24
CA THR A 379 19.69 -12.09 0.84
C THR A 379 21.01 -12.38 1.54
N THR A 380 21.82 -11.36 1.80
CA THR A 380 23.05 -11.46 2.59
C THR A 380 23.12 -10.37 3.65
N THR A 381 24.13 -10.43 4.54
CA THR A 381 24.37 -9.37 5.53
C THR A 381 24.67 -8.00 4.90
N ASP A 382 25.10 -7.96 3.63
CA ASP A 382 25.30 -6.69 2.93
C ASP A 382 23.97 -6.02 2.55
N ASP A 383 22.84 -6.75 2.55
CA ASP A 383 21.54 -6.17 2.23
C ASP A 383 21.03 -5.18 3.28
N TYR A 384 21.66 -5.09 4.46
CA TYR A 384 21.35 -4.06 5.45
C TYR A 384 22.13 -2.75 5.24
N LYS A 385 23.18 -2.76 4.42
CA LYS A 385 23.95 -1.55 4.07
C LYS A 385 23.17 -0.73 3.03
N ILE A 386 23.52 0.55 2.89
CA ILE A 386 22.95 1.44 1.86
C ILE A 386 23.01 0.75 0.49
N GLY A 387 21.88 0.74 -0.24
CA GLY A 387 21.72 0.06 -1.54
C GLY A 387 21.27 -1.40 -1.44
N GLY A 388 21.34 -2.00 -0.25
CA GLY A 388 20.87 -3.35 0.04
C GLY A 388 19.34 -3.48 0.08
N ALA A 389 18.84 -4.69 -0.12
CA ALA A 389 17.40 -4.96 -0.19
C ALA A 389 16.65 -4.72 1.15
N ASN A 390 17.37 -4.76 2.27
CA ASN A 390 16.90 -4.57 3.65
C ASN A 390 17.39 -3.25 4.28
N HIS A 391 18.01 -2.36 3.51
CA HIS A 391 18.49 -1.07 4.02
C HIS A 391 17.34 -0.24 4.58
N PHE A 392 17.42 0.07 5.88
CA PHE A 392 16.48 0.92 6.58
C PHE A 392 17.17 1.56 7.79
N GLU A 393 17.33 2.89 7.73
CA GLU A 393 17.93 3.68 8.80
C GLU A 393 16.97 4.74 9.33
N ILE A 394 17.06 5.01 10.64
CA ILE A 394 16.32 6.06 11.33
C ILE A 394 17.32 7.00 11.99
N HIS A 395 17.35 8.25 11.54
CA HIS A 395 18.19 9.30 12.08
C HIS A 395 17.33 10.17 12.99
N VAL A 396 17.67 10.24 14.28
CA VAL A 396 16.88 10.94 15.29
C VAL A 396 17.71 12.08 15.87
N PHE A 397 17.23 13.31 15.67
CA PHE A 397 17.80 14.53 16.25
C PHE A 397 16.94 15.01 17.41
N ARG A 398 17.55 15.38 18.53
CA ARG A 398 16.85 15.76 19.76
C ARG A 398 17.39 17.04 20.39
N ASN A 399 16.49 17.82 20.97
CA ASN A 399 16.83 18.96 21.80
C ASN A 399 17.33 18.50 23.18
N LEU A 400 18.64 18.40 23.33
CA LEU A 400 19.27 17.93 24.57
C LEU A 400 18.84 18.67 25.83
N GLY A 401 18.68 20.01 25.75
CA GLY A 401 18.31 20.82 26.90
C GLY A 401 16.94 20.45 27.46
N ALA A 402 15.99 20.15 26.58
CA ALA A 402 14.65 19.68 26.97
C ALA A 402 14.68 18.27 27.55
N PHE A 403 15.55 17.40 27.02
CA PHE A 403 15.69 16.01 27.45
C PHE A 403 16.52 15.82 28.72
N SER A 404 17.37 16.78 29.06
CA SER A 404 18.21 16.72 30.25
C SER A 404 17.42 17.00 31.53
N ASN A 405 17.02 15.96 32.26
CA ASN A 405 16.63 16.15 33.64
C ASN A 405 17.85 16.64 34.44
N LYS A 406 17.74 17.83 35.03
CA LYS A 406 18.69 18.35 36.04
C LYS A 406 18.59 17.45 37.29
N LYS A 407 19.30 16.30 37.32
CA LYS A 407 20.02 15.73 38.48
C LYS A 407 20.39 14.24 38.39
N THR A 408 19.88 13.43 37.46
CA THR A 408 20.16 11.96 37.52
C THR A 408 20.42 11.23 36.20
N ASP A 409 20.19 11.83 35.02
CA ASP A 409 20.38 11.11 33.74
C ASP A 409 21.65 11.54 33.01
N THR A 410 22.78 10.94 33.39
CA THR A 410 24.04 11.00 32.63
C THR A 410 24.08 10.02 31.45
N ILE A 411 23.14 9.08 31.34
CA ILE A 411 23.32 7.89 30.49
C ILE A 411 22.79 8.03 29.04
N ASN A 412 21.98 9.03 28.68
CA ASN A 412 21.51 9.18 27.28
C ASN A 412 21.41 10.63 26.80
N ARG A 413 22.50 11.39 26.92
CA ARG A 413 22.62 12.77 26.38
C ARG A 413 23.10 12.78 24.93
N GLN A 414 22.41 12.10 24.01
CA GLN A 414 22.73 12.17 22.58
C GLN A 414 21.74 13.08 21.86
N SER A 415 22.25 14.18 21.28
CA SER A 415 21.48 15.08 20.40
C SER A 415 21.16 14.41 19.06
N PHE A 416 21.86 13.34 18.74
CA PHE A 416 21.73 12.60 17.50
C PHE A 416 21.96 11.12 17.74
N LYS A 417 21.06 10.29 17.21
CA LYS A 417 21.20 8.82 17.19
C LYS A 417 20.72 8.26 15.86
N ILE A 418 21.50 7.36 15.29
CA ILE A 418 21.10 6.53 14.15
C ILE A 418 20.67 5.17 14.70
N TYR A 419 19.54 4.67 14.23
CA TYR A 419 19.12 3.29 14.43
C TYR A 419 19.12 2.60 13.06
N ASP A 420 19.80 1.47 12.95
CA ASP A 420 19.65 0.58 11.81
C ASP A 420 18.62 -0.52 12.12
N LEU A 421 18.16 -1.20 11.08
CA LEU A 421 17.16 -2.26 11.22
C LEU A 421 17.63 -3.43 12.11
N LYS A 422 18.94 -3.70 12.15
CA LYS A 422 19.53 -4.79 12.93
C LYS A 422 19.52 -4.48 14.42
N GLU A 423 19.82 -3.23 14.80
CA GLU A 423 19.70 -2.72 16.17
C GLU A 423 18.23 -2.75 16.63
N ILE A 424 17.30 -2.27 15.79
CA ILE A 424 15.88 -2.18 16.14
C ILE A 424 15.28 -3.56 16.40
N ASN A 425 15.66 -4.56 15.61
CA ASN A 425 15.06 -5.89 15.66
C ASN A 425 15.68 -6.80 16.75
N GLY A 426 16.83 -6.40 17.32
CA GLY A 426 17.47 -7.02 18.49
C GLY A 426 17.60 -8.54 18.42
N SER A 427 18.48 -9.08 17.56
CA SER A 427 18.88 -10.49 17.39
C SER A 427 17.80 -11.61 17.35
N ARG A 428 16.51 -11.31 17.58
CA ARG A 428 15.43 -12.28 17.77
C ARG A 428 14.66 -12.62 16.49
N TYR A 429 14.84 -11.84 15.42
CA TYR A 429 13.96 -11.87 14.25
C TYR A 429 14.63 -11.71 12.89
N LEU A 430 15.96 -11.74 12.80
CA LEU A 430 16.65 -11.73 11.52
C LEU A 430 17.11 -13.14 11.19
N ASP A 431 16.29 -13.83 10.40
CA ASP A 431 16.85 -14.77 9.45
C ASP A 431 17.50 -13.92 8.35
N ASP A 432 18.83 -13.79 8.39
CA ASP A 432 19.60 -13.00 7.42
C ASP A 432 19.43 -13.52 5.97
N SER A 433 18.80 -14.69 5.78
CA SER A 433 18.42 -15.20 4.47
C SER A 433 17.10 -14.62 3.93
N GLN A 434 16.31 -13.90 4.75
CA GLN A 434 14.98 -13.40 4.37
C GLN A 434 14.91 -11.87 4.23
N LEU A 435 14.14 -11.41 3.24
CA LEU A 435 13.81 -10.00 3.07
C LEU A 435 12.82 -9.54 4.15
N THR A 436 13.11 -8.44 4.82
CA THR A 436 12.29 -7.87 5.91
C THR A 436 10.86 -7.64 5.45
N HIS A 437 10.67 -7.15 4.23
CA HIS A 437 9.33 -6.88 3.71
C HIS A 437 8.49 -8.16 3.51
N GLU A 438 9.10 -9.32 3.25
CA GLU A 438 8.39 -10.60 3.16
C GLU A 438 7.97 -11.08 4.54
N PHE A 439 8.88 -10.96 5.50
CA PHE A 439 8.60 -11.27 6.90
C PHE A 439 7.46 -10.42 7.45
N VAL A 440 7.47 -9.10 7.19
CA VAL A 440 6.43 -8.16 7.61
C VAL A 440 5.07 -8.52 7.00
N LYS A 441 5.02 -8.95 5.73
CA LYS A 441 3.77 -9.41 5.10
C LYS A 441 3.23 -10.69 5.74
N GLN A 442 4.11 -11.59 6.19
CA GLN A 442 3.69 -12.79 6.93
C GLN A 442 2.97 -12.40 8.24
N HIS A 443 3.41 -11.35 8.94
CA HIS A 443 2.81 -10.90 10.20
C HIS A 443 1.37 -10.42 10.04
N VAL A 444 1.04 -9.82 8.89
CA VAL A 444 -0.34 -9.45 8.57
C VAL A 444 -1.25 -10.69 8.54
N VAL A 445 -0.75 -11.78 7.95
CA VAL A 445 -1.48 -13.06 7.85
C VAL A 445 -1.57 -13.75 9.21
N GLU A 446 -0.49 -13.70 10.00
CA GLU A 446 -0.44 -14.25 11.35
C GLU A 446 -1.42 -13.55 12.28
N GLU A 447 -1.46 -12.20 12.29
CA GLU A 447 -2.46 -11.44 13.06
C GLU A 447 -3.90 -11.82 12.69
N PHE A 448 -4.17 -11.98 11.39
CA PHE A 448 -5.48 -12.38 10.90
C PHE A 448 -5.87 -13.77 11.41
N ILE A 449 -4.95 -14.74 11.39
CA ILE A 449 -5.18 -16.09 11.91
C ILE A 449 -5.35 -16.08 13.44
N GLU A 450 -4.47 -15.40 14.17
CA GLU A 450 -4.52 -15.29 15.63
C GLU A 450 -5.84 -14.71 16.13
N PHE A 451 -6.39 -13.73 15.42
CA PHE A 451 -7.71 -13.18 15.73
C PHE A 451 -8.80 -14.24 15.57
N ILE A 452 -8.82 -14.99 14.46
CA ILE A 452 -9.82 -16.05 14.21
C ILE A 452 -9.70 -17.19 15.23
N GLU A 453 -8.48 -17.50 15.68
CA GLU A 453 -8.21 -18.48 16.75
C GLU A 453 -8.67 -18.00 18.13
N GLY A 454 -8.96 -16.69 18.30
CA GLY A 454 -9.27 -16.07 19.59
C GLY A 454 -8.04 -15.80 20.45
N LYS A 455 -6.84 -15.81 19.88
CA LYS A 455 -5.57 -15.46 20.56
C LYS A 455 -5.32 -13.96 20.61
N ARG A 456 -5.97 -13.20 19.72
CA ARG A 456 -5.82 -11.74 19.62
C ARG A 456 -7.17 -11.06 19.76
N ASN A 457 -7.21 -9.98 20.55
CA ASN A 457 -8.41 -9.17 20.72
C ASN A 457 -8.54 -8.11 19.62
N LYS A 458 -9.76 -7.63 19.39
CA LYS A 458 -10.05 -6.64 18.36
C LYS A 458 -9.33 -5.29 18.58
N ASN A 459 -9.19 -4.85 19.83
CA ASN A 459 -8.58 -3.56 20.16
C ASN A 459 -7.06 -3.53 19.92
N SER A 460 -6.43 -4.69 19.73
CA SER A 460 -5.00 -4.86 19.44
C SER A 460 -4.70 -5.02 17.94
N LEU A 461 -5.72 -4.90 17.09
CA LEU A 461 -5.55 -5.05 15.65
C LEU A 461 -4.85 -3.82 15.07
N ILE A 462 -3.85 -4.07 14.22
CA ILE A 462 -2.97 -3.03 13.68
C ILE A 462 -3.58 -2.36 12.44
N SER A 463 -4.33 -3.12 11.63
CA SER A 463 -4.81 -2.67 10.31
C SER A 463 -6.28 -2.97 10.03
N ASN A 464 -7.12 -2.93 11.06
CA ASN A 464 -8.57 -3.07 10.90
C ASN A 464 -9.18 -1.90 10.09
N ILE A 465 -10.25 -2.14 9.33
CA ILE A 465 -10.80 -1.19 8.35
C ILE A 465 -11.13 0.20 8.90
N ASP A 466 -11.61 0.30 10.13
CA ASP A 466 -11.96 1.55 10.83
C ASP A 466 -10.77 2.51 11.00
N SER A 467 -9.55 1.99 10.95
CA SER A 467 -8.33 2.82 11.07
C SER A 467 -7.92 3.54 9.77
N HIS A 468 -8.58 3.27 8.63
CA HIS A 468 -8.16 3.71 7.29
C HIS A 468 -8.90 4.94 6.73
N ASN A 469 -9.92 5.46 7.43
CA ASN A 469 -10.78 6.54 6.95
C ASN A 469 -9.99 7.74 6.40
N LEU A 470 -9.06 8.29 7.18
CA LEU A 470 -8.27 9.44 6.76
C LEU A 470 -7.39 9.14 5.54
N SER A 471 -6.79 7.95 5.48
CA SER A 471 -5.93 7.53 4.36
C SER A 471 -6.73 7.44 3.05
N VAL A 472 -7.97 6.95 3.12
CA VAL A 472 -8.89 6.90 1.98
C VAL A 472 -9.37 8.30 1.58
N LYS A 473 -9.75 9.14 2.55
CA LYS A 473 -10.15 10.54 2.30
C LYS A 473 -9.04 11.32 1.60
N ILE A 474 -7.78 11.15 2.03
CA ILE A 474 -6.61 11.75 1.40
C ILE A 474 -6.48 11.27 -0.05
N MET A 475 -6.50 9.96 -0.29
CA MET A 475 -6.41 9.42 -1.65
C MET A 475 -7.51 9.96 -2.57
N SER A 476 -8.77 9.96 -2.09
CA SER A 476 -9.90 10.50 -2.84
C SER A 476 -9.71 11.99 -3.14
N SER A 477 -9.28 12.78 -2.16
CA SER A 477 -9.11 14.23 -2.28
C SER A 477 -7.96 14.63 -3.18
N ILE A 478 -6.88 13.84 -3.20
CA ILE A 478 -5.76 14.00 -4.14
C ILE A 478 -6.28 13.86 -5.59
N TYR A 479 -7.05 12.81 -5.91
CA TYR A 479 -7.66 12.71 -7.25
C TYR A 479 -8.60 13.90 -7.55
N GLN A 480 -9.46 14.28 -6.60
CA GLN A 480 -10.37 15.41 -6.77
C GLN A 480 -9.63 16.74 -7.03
N SER A 481 -8.51 16.97 -6.34
CA SER A 481 -7.69 18.17 -6.47
C SER A 481 -7.08 18.27 -7.88
N HIS A 482 -6.49 17.17 -8.36
CA HIS A 482 -5.96 17.09 -9.72
C HIS A 482 -7.03 17.36 -10.78
N ILE A 483 -8.20 16.74 -10.67
CA ILE A 483 -9.30 16.93 -11.64
C ILE A 483 -9.74 18.39 -11.68
N LYS A 484 -9.97 19.01 -10.52
CA LYS A 484 -10.35 20.43 -10.48
C LYS A 484 -9.30 21.32 -11.15
N ARG A 485 -8.01 21.03 -10.94
CA ARG A 485 -6.93 21.76 -11.61
C ARG A 485 -7.00 21.59 -13.13
N ALA A 486 -7.16 20.37 -13.62
CA ALA A 486 -7.29 20.08 -15.06
C ALA A 486 -8.51 20.77 -15.70
N GLU A 487 -9.55 21.04 -14.90
CA GLU A 487 -10.74 21.80 -15.28
C GLU A 487 -10.61 23.33 -15.08
N ASN A 488 -9.42 23.85 -14.74
CA ASN A 488 -9.17 25.26 -14.40
C ASN A 488 -10.06 25.79 -13.26
N LYS A 489 -10.43 24.93 -12.31
CA LYS A 489 -11.16 25.30 -11.08
C LYS A 489 -10.21 25.39 -9.90
N ALA A 490 -10.66 26.02 -8.80
CA ALA A 490 -9.92 26.08 -7.55
C ALA A 490 -9.54 24.67 -7.07
N PRO A 491 -8.25 24.30 -7.07
CA PRO A 491 -7.83 22.91 -6.94
C PRO A 491 -7.80 22.40 -5.49
N ILE A 492 -7.97 23.29 -4.52
CA ILE A 492 -7.94 22.92 -3.10
C ILE A 492 -9.21 22.12 -2.74
N ILE A 493 -9.02 20.99 -2.08
CA ILE A 493 -10.07 20.15 -1.51
C ILE A 493 -10.02 20.24 0.01
N ASN A 494 -11.12 20.66 0.62
CA ASN A 494 -11.28 20.70 2.06
C ASN A 494 -11.92 19.39 2.54
N ILE A 495 -11.33 18.75 3.55
CA ILE A 495 -11.92 17.60 4.23
C ILE A 495 -12.02 17.84 5.73
N SER A 496 -13.03 17.24 6.35
CA SER A 496 -13.13 17.20 7.82
C SER A 496 -12.34 16.02 8.38
N LEU A 497 -11.61 16.30 9.45
CA LEU A 497 -10.84 15.32 10.24
C LEU A 497 -11.59 14.84 11.49
N LYS A 498 -12.80 15.38 11.74
CA LYS A 498 -13.69 14.94 12.82
C LYS A 498 -14.29 13.57 12.54
#